data_AF-A0A2P4PZV6-F1
#
_entry.id   AF-A0A2P4PZV6-F1
#
_cell.length_a   1.000
_cell.length_b   1.000
_cell.length_c   1.000
_cell.angle_alpha   90.00
_cell.angle_beta   90.00
_cell.angle_gamma   90.00
#
_symmetry.space_group_name_H-M   'P 1'
#
loop_
_entity.id
_entity.type
_entity.pdbx_description
1 polymer ?
#
loop_
_entity_poly.entity_id
_entity_poly.type
_entity_poly.pdbx_seq_one_letter_code
_entity_poly.pdbx_strand_id
1 'polypeptide(L)'
;IIDGAIALSLDNKIKEGYKFIVNNYNPGDDIWLFGFSRGAYTARCIAGMIRNCGVLKVDREIKSEQVDKRADLAYDIYRNRDAGHSPEGKESEDFKNTFSHPEPKKQIIKFLGLWDTVGAYGLPAYAIGEGFKYLEFYDQSVPSIVKFACQALAIHEKIAFFEPCHINSNNSGTIVKET
;
A
#
# COMPACT_ATOMS: atom_id res chain seq x y z
N ILE A 1 12.99 16.15 14.75
CA ILE A 1 12.90 14.94 15.60
C ILE A 1 11.49 14.34 15.56
N ILE A 2 10.42 15.12 15.79
CA ILE A 2 9.03 14.61 15.78
C ILE A 2 8.63 14.06 14.40
N ASP A 3 9.03 14.70 13.32
CA ASP A 3 8.64 14.33 11.96
C ASP A 3 9.16 12.97 11.49
N GLY A 4 10.48 12.77 11.63
CA GLY A 4 11.12 11.49 11.31
C GLY A 4 10.53 10.35 12.14
N ALA A 5 10.15 10.59 13.40
CA ALA A 5 9.51 9.57 14.23
C ALA A 5 8.10 9.19 13.73
N ILE A 6 7.33 10.15 13.20
CA ILE A 6 6.00 9.89 12.64
C ILE A 6 6.11 9.13 11.32
N ALA A 7 7.02 9.53 10.42
CA ALA A 7 7.26 8.84 9.16
C ALA A 7 7.75 7.40 9.38
N LEU A 8 8.76 7.22 10.24
CA LEU A 8 9.26 5.89 10.63
C LEU A 8 8.16 5.03 11.26
N SER A 9 7.29 5.62 12.09
CA SER A 9 6.15 4.91 12.67
C SER A 9 5.15 4.45 11.61
N LEU A 10 4.92 5.24 10.56
CA LEU A 10 3.99 4.88 9.48
C LEU A 10 4.58 3.80 8.57
N ASP A 11 5.85 3.92 8.19
CA ASP A 11 6.57 2.92 7.41
C ASP A 11 6.54 1.56 8.12
N ASN A 12 6.79 1.55 9.44
CA ASN A 12 6.69 0.35 10.25
C ASN A 12 5.28 -0.25 10.24
N LYS A 13 4.22 0.57 10.36
CA LYS A 13 2.82 0.08 10.29
C LYS A 13 2.47 -0.53 8.94
N ILE A 14 2.97 0.05 7.84
CA ILE A 14 2.77 -0.51 6.50
C ILE A 14 3.42 -1.88 6.40
N LYS A 15 4.69 -1.98 6.81
CA LYS A 15 5.45 -3.24 6.79
C LYS A 15 4.85 -4.30 7.71
N GLU A 16 4.40 -3.91 8.89
CA GLU A 16 3.68 -4.80 9.82
C GLU A 16 2.37 -5.32 9.23
N GLY A 17 1.56 -4.46 8.61
CA GLY A 17 0.32 -4.85 7.95
C GLY A 17 0.57 -5.78 6.76
N TYR A 18 1.59 -5.50 5.95
CA TYR A 18 2.00 -6.40 4.86
C TYR A 18 2.48 -7.76 5.40
N LYS A 19 3.32 -7.78 6.44
CA LYS A 19 3.76 -9.02 7.11
C LYS A 19 2.60 -9.81 7.71
N PHE A 20 1.59 -9.12 8.25
CA PHE A 20 0.39 -9.79 8.76
C PHE A 20 -0.30 -10.58 7.63
N ILE A 21 -0.46 -9.98 6.45
CA ILE A 21 -1.02 -10.69 5.29
C ILE A 21 -0.13 -11.87 4.90
N VAL A 22 1.17 -11.62 4.73
CA VAL A 22 2.15 -12.65 4.36
C VAL A 22 2.10 -13.87 5.28
N ASN A 23 1.98 -13.67 6.59
CA ASN A 23 1.97 -14.77 7.57
C ASN A 23 0.64 -15.53 7.66
N ASN A 24 -0.45 -14.98 7.12
CA ASN A 24 -1.80 -15.55 7.25
C ASN A 24 -2.42 -15.94 5.91
N TYR A 25 -1.78 -15.61 4.79
CA TYR A 25 -2.29 -15.86 3.45
C TYR A 25 -1.95 -17.28 2.98
N ASN A 26 -2.96 -18.00 2.46
CA ASN A 26 -2.76 -19.21 1.68
C ASN A 26 -3.02 -18.92 0.19
N PRO A 27 -2.32 -19.60 -0.74
CA PRO A 27 -2.57 -19.45 -2.16
C PRO A 27 -4.04 -19.66 -2.52
N GLY A 28 -4.65 -18.60 -3.06
CA GLY A 28 -6.06 -18.62 -3.46
C GLY A 28 -7.00 -17.93 -2.47
N ASP A 29 -6.53 -17.44 -1.33
CA ASP A 29 -7.33 -16.61 -0.44
C ASP A 29 -7.69 -15.27 -1.10
N ASP A 30 -8.82 -14.69 -0.68
CA ASP A 30 -9.21 -13.33 -1.06
C ASP A 30 -8.75 -12.35 0.03
N ILE A 31 -8.11 -11.25 -0.37
CA ILE A 31 -7.64 -10.21 0.56
C ILE A 31 -8.65 -9.07 0.64
N TRP A 32 -8.98 -8.64 1.86
CA TRP A 32 -9.90 -7.53 2.12
C TRP A 32 -9.17 -6.48 2.95
N LEU A 33 -9.07 -5.27 2.41
CA LEU A 33 -8.37 -4.16 3.03
C LEU A 33 -9.35 -3.07 3.44
N PHE A 34 -9.20 -2.58 4.65
CA PHE A 34 -10.01 -1.49 5.19
C PHE A 34 -9.10 -0.46 5.83
N GLY A 35 -9.43 0.82 5.63
CA GLY A 35 -8.67 1.89 6.25
C GLY A 35 -9.49 3.14 6.46
N PHE A 36 -9.24 3.79 7.58
CA PHE A 36 -9.82 5.10 7.94
C PHE A 36 -8.69 6.11 8.16
N SER A 37 -8.81 7.31 7.60
CA SER A 37 -7.82 8.38 7.75
C SER A 37 -6.41 7.88 7.38
N ARG A 38 -5.48 7.85 8.34
CA ARG A 38 -4.13 7.28 8.18
C ARG A 38 -4.12 5.81 7.78
N GLY A 39 -5.07 5.04 8.32
CA GLY A 39 -5.23 3.64 7.98
C GLY A 39 -5.60 3.45 6.52
N ALA A 40 -6.27 4.43 5.90
CA ALA A 40 -6.60 4.40 4.48
C ALA A 40 -5.34 4.59 3.60
N TYR A 41 -4.40 5.46 4.01
CA TYR A 41 -3.06 5.53 3.40
C TYR A 41 -2.33 4.19 3.53
N THR A 42 -2.27 3.62 4.73
CA THR A 42 -1.63 2.33 4.99
C THR A 42 -2.23 1.22 4.13
N ALA A 43 -3.57 1.12 4.05
CA ALA A 43 -4.25 0.13 3.23
C ALA A 43 -3.92 0.26 1.73
N ARG A 44 -3.87 1.49 1.21
CA ARG A 44 -3.45 1.75 -0.18
C ARG A 44 -1.99 1.35 -0.43
N CYS A 45 -1.08 1.67 0.50
CA CYS A 45 0.32 1.27 0.39
C CYS A 45 0.49 -0.25 0.41
N ILE A 46 -0.24 -0.95 1.28
CA ILE A 46 -0.23 -2.42 1.31
C ILE A 46 -0.76 -2.99 -0.01
N ALA A 47 -1.84 -2.42 -0.58
CA ALA A 47 -2.32 -2.82 -1.89
C ALA A 47 -1.27 -2.61 -3.00
N GLY A 48 -0.55 -1.49 -2.96
CA GLY A 48 0.58 -1.22 -3.85
C GLY A 48 1.72 -2.22 -3.70
N MET A 49 2.14 -2.51 -2.46
CA MET A 49 3.17 -3.51 -2.18
C MET A 49 2.78 -4.90 -2.72
N ILE A 50 1.52 -5.31 -2.54
CA ILE A 50 1.03 -6.59 -3.10
C ILE A 50 1.09 -6.55 -4.64
N ARG A 51 0.78 -5.42 -5.28
CA ARG A 51 0.89 -5.28 -6.76
C ARG A 51 2.33 -5.37 -7.25
N ASN A 52 3.26 -4.65 -6.61
CA ASN A 52 4.67 -4.64 -7.00
C ASN A 52 5.34 -5.98 -6.70
N CYS A 53 5.15 -6.49 -5.48
CA CYS A 53 5.98 -7.55 -4.91
C CYS A 53 5.24 -8.86 -4.68
N GLY A 54 3.92 -8.93 -4.85
CA GLY A 54 3.11 -10.11 -4.57
C GLY A 54 2.92 -10.37 -3.06
N VAL A 55 2.50 -11.58 -2.70
CA VAL A 55 2.47 -12.04 -1.31
C VAL A 55 3.61 -13.04 -1.11
N LEU A 56 4.53 -12.74 -0.18
CA LEU A 56 5.73 -13.56 0.06
C LEU A 56 5.36 -15.00 0.43
N LYS A 57 6.13 -15.97 -0.06
CA LYS A 57 6.08 -17.36 0.39
C LYS A 57 6.80 -17.46 1.73
N VAL A 58 6.08 -17.91 2.74
CA VAL A 58 6.63 -18.28 4.05
C VAL A 58 6.46 -19.78 4.23
N ASP A 59 7.56 -20.53 4.11
CA ASP A 59 7.58 -21.96 4.40
C ASP A 59 8.05 -22.22 5.85
N ARG A 60 8.23 -23.48 6.23
CA ARG A 60 8.65 -23.84 7.59
C ARG A 60 10.15 -23.60 7.85
N GLU A 61 10.95 -23.42 6.81
CA GLU A 61 12.41 -23.32 6.91
C GLU A 61 12.88 -21.87 7.02
N ILE A 62 12.06 -20.92 6.55
CA ILE A 62 12.37 -19.50 6.66
C ILE A 62 12.25 -19.00 8.11
N LYS A 63 13.29 -18.29 8.56
CA LYS A 63 13.30 -17.62 9.86
C LYS A 63 12.52 -16.31 9.81
N SER A 64 11.93 -15.90 10.94
CA SER A 64 11.22 -14.61 11.05
C SER A 64 12.06 -13.42 10.58
N GLU A 65 13.35 -13.39 10.92
CA GLU A 65 14.29 -12.34 10.48
C GLU A 65 14.43 -12.27 8.95
N GLN A 66 14.32 -13.40 8.25
CA GLN A 66 14.36 -13.42 6.79
C GLN A 66 13.05 -12.91 6.19
N VAL A 67 11.91 -13.17 6.84
CA VAL A 67 10.62 -12.58 6.45
C VAL A 67 10.68 -11.06 6.61
N ASP A 68 11.22 -10.57 7.73
CA ASP A 68 11.39 -9.14 7.99
C ASP A 68 12.25 -8.47 6.90
N LYS A 69 13.43 -9.03 6.61
CA LYS A 69 14.31 -8.53 5.53
C LYS A 69 13.64 -8.50 4.17
N ARG A 70 12.84 -9.51 3.84
CA ARG A 70 12.08 -9.54 2.57
C ARG A 70 10.94 -8.53 2.54
N ALA A 71 10.28 -8.29 3.67
CA ALA A 71 9.25 -7.26 3.79
C ALA A 71 9.85 -5.85 3.68
N ASP A 72 11.02 -5.61 4.27
CA ASP A 72 11.78 -4.37 4.10
C ASP A 72 12.17 -4.16 2.63
N LEU A 73 12.73 -5.18 1.97
CA LEU A 73 13.08 -5.10 0.55
C LEU A 73 11.85 -4.86 -0.36
N ALA A 74 10.72 -5.52 -0.07
CA ALA A 74 9.48 -5.28 -0.80
C ALA A 74 8.99 -3.84 -0.63
N TYR A 75 9.15 -3.26 0.58
CA TYR A 75 8.82 -1.86 0.83
C TYR A 75 9.73 -0.92 0.05
N ASP A 76 11.03 -1.19 0.01
CA ASP A 76 12.00 -0.39 -0.73
C ASP A 76 11.73 -0.43 -2.24
N ILE A 77 11.42 -1.60 -2.79
CA ILE A 77 10.99 -1.75 -4.20
C ILE A 77 9.74 -0.93 -4.45
N TYR A 78 8.71 -1.09 -3.60
CA TYR A 78 7.46 -0.34 -3.74
C TYR A 78 7.67 1.18 -3.65
N ARG A 79 8.63 1.67 -2.86
CA ARG A 79 8.88 3.11 -2.70
C ARG A 79 9.77 3.70 -3.79
N ASN A 80 10.51 2.88 -4.54
CA ASN A 80 11.41 3.36 -5.58
C ASN A 80 10.64 3.71 -6.87
N ARG A 81 10.81 4.96 -7.33
CA ARG A 81 10.11 5.54 -8.50
C ARG A 81 10.78 5.21 -9.85
N ASP A 82 11.90 4.51 -9.85
CA ASP A 82 12.57 4.08 -11.09
C ASP A 82 11.69 3.09 -11.88
N ALA A 83 11.74 3.14 -13.21
CA ALA A 83 10.90 2.32 -14.07
C ALA A 83 11.02 0.80 -13.80
N GLY A 84 12.21 0.36 -13.39
CA GLY A 84 12.49 -1.03 -13.01
C GLY A 84 11.73 -1.51 -11.77
N HIS A 85 11.37 -0.59 -10.87
CA HIS A 85 10.65 -0.87 -9.64
C HIS A 85 9.14 -0.73 -9.78
N SER A 86 8.64 -0.31 -10.95
CA SER A 86 7.21 -0.35 -11.25
C SER A 86 6.68 -1.80 -11.21
N PRO A 87 5.36 -2.04 -11.11
CA PRO A 87 4.82 -3.40 -11.00
C PRO A 87 5.10 -4.32 -12.19
N GLU A 88 5.28 -3.73 -13.37
CA GLU A 88 5.68 -4.36 -14.62
C GLU A 88 7.19 -4.20 -14.89
N GLY A 89 7.94 -3.62 -13.94
CA GLY A 89 9.37 -3.43 -14.02
C GLY A 89 10.15 -4.69 -13.63
N LYS A 90 11.37 -4.81 -14.15
CA LYS A 90 12.20 -6.01 -14.03
C LYS A 90 12.47 -6.40 -12.57
N GLU A 91 12.78 -5.43 -11.72
CA GLU A 91 13.13 -5.66 -10.31
C GLU A 91 11.92 -6.17 -9.52
N SER A 92 10.74 -5.62 -9.77
CA SER A 92 9.48 -6.09 -9.18
C SER A 92 9.12 -7.51 -9.67
N GLU A 93 9.28 -7.79 -10.96
CA GLU A 93 9.03 -9.12 -11.54
C GLU A 93 10.00 -10.18 -11.00
N ASP A 94 11.31 -9.87 -10.98
CA ASP A 94 12.35 -10.76 -10.45
C ASP A 94 12.09 -11.04 -8.96
N PHE A 95 11.71 -10.02 -8.18
CA PHE A 95 11.33 -10.20 -6.78
C PHE A 95 10.11 -11.11 -6.62
N LYS A 96 9.03 -10.86 -7.36
CA LYS A 96 7.80 -11.68 -7.33
C LYS A 96 8.09 -13.14 -7.63
N ASN A 97 8.82 -13.41 -8.71
CA ASN A 97 9.14 -14.76 -9.16
C ASN A 97 9.98 -15.52 -8.13
N THR A 98 10.90 -14.81 -7.47
CA THR A 98 11.81 -15.40 -6.48
C THR A 98 11.12 -15.65 -5.14
N PHE A 99 10.41 -14.66 -4.60
CA PHE A 99 10.00 -14.66 -3.21
C PHE A 99 8.51 -14.80 -2.96
N SER A 100 7.65 -14.64 -3.97
CA SER A 100 6.19 -14.52 -3.77
C SER A 100 5.41 -15.64 -4.42
N HIS A 101 4.28 -16.00 -3.81
CA HIS A 101 3.40 -17.04 -4.35
C HIS A 101 3.08 -16.72 -5.82
N PRO A 102 3.11 -17.74 -6.72
CA PRO A 102 2.70 -17.53 -8.10
C PRO A 102 1.27 -17.00 -8.08
N GLU A 103 1.05 -15.84 -8.70
CA GLU A 103 -0.21 -15.10 -8.59
C GLU A 103 -1.35 -15.90 -9.25
N PRO A 104 -2.23 -16.57 -8.48
CA PRO A 104 -3.21 -17.49 -9.07
C PRO A 104 -4.45 -16.73 -9.55
N LYS A 105 -4.64 -15.49 -9.08
CA LYS A 105 -5.81 -14.66 -9.30
C LYS A 105 -5.36 -13.27 -9.76
N LYS A 106 -5.88 -12.83 -10.91
CA LYS A 106 -5.69 -11.47 -11.41
C LYS A 106 -6.17 -10.38 -10.43
N GLN A 107 -7.18 -10.67 -9.61
CA GLN A 107 -7.76 -9.74 -8.64
C GLN A 107 -7.78 -10.37 -7.23
N ILE A 108 -6.59 -10.51 -6.64
CA ILE A 108 -6.39 -11.09 -5.31
C ILE A 108 -6.98 -10.21 -4.19
N ILE A 109 -6.98 -8.88 -4.36
CA ILE A 109 -7.63 -7.97 -3.41
C ILE A 109 -9.09 -7.84 -3.82
N LYS A 110 -9.98 -8.45 -3.03
CA LYS A 110 -11.39 -8.49 -3.35
C LYS A 110 -12.07 -7.16 -3.09
N PHE A 111 -11.69 -6.51 -2.00
CA PHE A 111 -12.29 -5.26 -1.58
C PHE A 111 -11.24 -4.35 -0.93
N LEU A 112 -11.25 -3.08 -1.34
CA LEU A 112 -10.49 -1.99 -0.73
C LEU A 112 -11.49 -0.93 -0.27
N GLY A 113 -11.79 -0.92 1.04
CA GLY A 113 -12.71 0.02 1.67
C GLY A 113 -11.95 1.15 2.37
N LEU A 114 -12.17 2.38 1.91
CA LEU A 114 -11.48 3.56 2.41
C LEU A 114 -12.49 4.56 2.97
N TRP A 115 -12.18 5.12 4.13
CA TRP A 115 -12.93 6.23 4.71
C TRP A 115 -11.98 7.39 4.96
N ASP A 116 -12.38 8.55 4.46
CA ASP A 116 -11.79 9.84 4.83
C ASP A 116 -10.27 9.87 4.69
N THR A 117 -9.75 9.47 3.51
CA THR A 117 -8.30 9.48 3.26
C THR A 117 -7.79 10.92 3.27
N VAL A 118 -6.88 11.21 4.18
CA VAL A 118 -6.26 12.53 4.29
C VAL A 118 -5.13 12.68 3.25
N GLY A 119 -5.31 13.67 2.36
CA GLY A 119 -4.32 14.33 1.52
C GLY A 119 -3.85 13.57 0.28
N ALA A 120 -4.00 14.15 -0.92
CA ALA A 120 -3.31 13.72 -2.17
C ALA A 120 -1.77 13.65 -2.04
N TYR A 121 -1.30 14.20 -0.93
CA TYR A 121 0.06 14.40 -0.48
C TYR A 121 0.34 13.67 0.87
N GLY A 122 -0.59 12.88 1.41
CA GLY A 122 -0.46 12.17 2.69
C GLY A 122 -0.75 13.02 3.94
N LEU A 123 -0.24 12.59 5.10
CA LEU A 123 -0.39 13.29 6.39
C LEU A 123 0.51 14.54 6.46
N PRO A 124 0.04 15.65 7.07
CA PRO A 124 0.93 16.76 7.40
C PRO A 124 1.97 16.27 8.42
N ALA A 125 3.21 16.24 7.97
CA ALA A 125 4.38 15.90 8.74
C ALA A 125 5.17 17.22 8.92
N TYR A 126 5.32 17.70 10.16
CA TYR A 126 5.96 18.99 10.42
C TYR A 126 7.47 18.80 10.65
N ALA A 127 8.26 19.13 9.62
CA ALA A 127 9.72 19.14 9.69
C ALA A 127 10.21 20.50 10.21
N ILE A 128 10.85 20.50 11.38
CA ILE A 128 11.51 21.69 11.93
C ILE A 128 12.61 22.14 10.95
N GLY A 129 12.47 23.34 10.39
CA GLY A 129 13.41 23.93 9.42
C GLY A 129 13.00 23.80 7.95
N GLU A 130 12.02 22.95 7.62
CA GLU A 130 11.57 22.72 6.24
C GLU A 130 10.06 22.93 6.04
N GLY A 131 9.29 23.14 7.10
CA GLY A 131 7.85 23.39 7.04
C GLY A 131 7.00 22.10 6.98
N PHE A 132 5.78 22.20 6.46
CA PHE A 132 4.91 21.05 6.26
C PHE A 132 5.41 20.21 5.07
N LYS A 133 5.81 18.97 5.33
CA LYS A 133 6.09 17.96 4.32
C LYS A 133 4.97 16.93 4.29
N TYR A 134 4.83 16.34 3.13
CA TYR A 134 3.70 15.54 2.72
C TYR A 134 4.22 14.18 2.28
N LEU A 135 3.70 13.10 2.87
CA LEU A 135 3.99 11.74 2.42
C LEU A 135 3.24 11.44 1.11
N GLU A 136 3.88 11.72 -0.02
CA GLU A 136 3.30 11.45 -1.33
C GLU A 136 2.93 9.96 -1.49
N PHE A 137 1.79 9.72 -2.11
CA PHE A 137 1.46 8.39 -2.61
C PHE A 137 2.45 7.98 -3.70
N TYR A 138 2.82 6.70 -3.69
CA TYR A 138 3.57 6.11 -4.79
C TYR A 138 2.74 6.12 -6.08
N ASP A 139 1.47 5.73 -5.96
CA ASP A 139 0.49 5.73 -7.04
C ASP A 139 -0.87 6.23 -6.51
N GLN A 140 -1.50 7.15 -7.23
CA GLN A 140 -2.84 7.66 -6.91
C GLN A 140 -3.95 6.80 -7.51
N SER A 141 -3.61 5.92 -8.46
CA SER A 141 -4.55 4.97 -9.06
C SER A 141 -4.74 3.74 -8.19
N VAL A 142 -5.95 3.18 -8.22
CA VAL A 142 -6.21 1.90 -7.55
C VAL A 142 -5.45 0.79 -8.31
N PRO A 143 -4.71 -0.10 -7.63
CA PRO A 143 -4.04 -1.23 -8.28
C PRO A 143 -5.00 -2.13 -9.08
N SER A 144 -4.56 -2.65 -10.23
CA SER A 144 -5.35 -3.55 -11.09
C SER A 144 -5.73 -4.87 -10.42
N ILE A 145 -4.98 -5.25 -9.38
CA ILE A 145 -5.23 -6.42 -8.55
C ILE A 145 -6.41 -6.25 -7.57
N VAL A 146 -7.01 -5.07 -7.52
CA VAL A 146 -8.22 -4.79 -6.72
C VAL A 146 -9.47 -5.01 -7.57
N LYS A 147 -10.42 -5.79 -7.07
CA LYS A 147 -11.72 -6.00 -7.73
C LYS A 147 -12.69 -4.85 -7.47
N PHE A 148 -12.89 -4.50 -6.20
CA PHE A 148 -13.79 -3.43 -5.77
C PHE A 148 -13.03 -2.45 -4.89
N ALA A 149 -13.02 -1.18 -5.25
CA ALA A 149 -12.54 -0.10 -4.39
C ALA A 149 -13.69 0.85 -4.10
N CYS A 150 -13.92 1.12 -2.82
CA CYS A 150 -14.97 2.02 -2.36
C CYS A 150 -14.36 3.02 -1.39
N GLN A 151 -14.63 4.30 -1.61
CA GLN A 151 -14.16 5.38 -0.76
C GLN A 151 -15.32 6.27 -0.33
N ALA A 152 -15.44 6.51 0.99
CA ALA A 152 -16.35 7.49 1.54
C ALA A 152 -15.58 8.75 1.95
N LEU A 153 -15.99 9.92 1.44
CA LEU A 153 -15.34 11.21 1.67
C LEU A 153 -16.11 12.07 2.67
N ALA A 154 -15.38 12.78 3.54
CA ALA A 154 -15.97 13.77 4.43
C ALA A 154 -16.27 15.08 3.66
N ILE A 155 -17.47 15.19 3.08
CA ILE A 155 -17.92 16.36 2.30
C ILE A 155 -17.95 17.68 3.10
N HIS A 156 -17.92 17.60 4.44
CA HIS A 156 -17.94 18.76 5.33
C HIS A 156 -16.59 19.06 5.97
N GLU A 157 -15.52 18.35 5.58
CA GLU A 157 -14.17 18.67 6.01
C GLU A 157 -13.73 20.00 5.39
N LYS A 158 -13.29 20.94 6.22
CA LYS A 158 -13.00 22.34 5.83
C LYS A 158 -11.57 22.75 6.17
N ILE A 159 -10.81 21.87 6.81
CA ILE A 159 -9.41 22.10 7.15
C ILE A 159 -8.58 21.75 5.91
N ALA A 160 -7.87 22.74 5.35
CA ALA A 160 -7.07 22.59 4.13
C ALA A 160 -6.01 21.46 4.20
N PHE A 161 -5.60 21.05 5.40
CA PHE A 161 -4.67 19.93 5.60
C PHE A 161 -5.31 18.53 5.44
N PHE A 162 -6.63 18.46 5.26
CA PHE A 162 -7.39 17.21 5.12
C PHE A 162 -8.14 17.14 3.78
N GLU A 163 -7.65 17.82 2.74
CA GLU A 163 -8.21 17.68 1.40
C GLU A 163 -8.31 16.20 1.00
N PRO A 164 -9.48 15.75 0.49
CA PRO A 164 -9.69 14.38 0.07
C PRO A 164 -8.66 13.88 -0.95
N CYS A 165 -8.02 12.74 -0.67
CA CYS A 165 -7.26 12.02 -1.71
C CYS A 165 -8.19 11.11 -2.51
N HIS A 166 -8.56 11.53 -3.71
CA HIS A 166 -9.41 10.74 -4.60
C HIS A 166 -8.76 9.40 -4.99
N ILE A 167 -9.60 8.40 -5.25
CA ILE A 167 -9.17 7.14 -5.89
C ILE A 167 -9.49 7.18 -7.38
N ASN A 168 -8.43 7.16 -8.20
CA ASN A 168 -8.60 7.11 -9.65
C ASN A 168 -8.81 5.67 -10.12
N SER A 169 -9.77 5.50 -11.04
CA SER A 169 -9.97 4.21 -11.72
C SER A 169 -8.80 3.91 -12.63
N ASN A 170 -8.47 2.62 -12.73
CA ASN A 170 -7.60 2.08 -13.77
C ASN A 170 -8.47 1.50 -14.92
N ASN A 171 -7.87 1.24 -16.08
CA ASN A 171 -8.57 0.62 -17.22
C ASN A 171 -8.69 -0.92 -17.11
N SER A 172 -8.58 -1.50 -15.91
CA SER A 172 -8.29 -2.95 -15.74
C SER A 172 -9.47 -3.80 -15.23
N GLY A 173 -10.67 -3.24 -15.17
CA GLY A 173 -11.89 -3.94 -14.69
C GLY A 173 -12.07 -3.87 -13.17
N THR A 174 -11.32 -3.01 -12.47
CA THR A 174 -11.60 -2.61 -11.10
C THR A 174 -12.87 -1.76 -11.06
N ILE A 175 -13.80 -2.08 -10.16
CA ILE A 175 -14.98 -1.25 -9.91
C ILE A 175 -14.61 -0.24 -8.82
N VAL A 176 -14.55 1.04 -9.19
CA VAL A 176 -14.26 2.15 -8.29
C VAL A 176 -15.54 2.93 -8.00
N LYS A 177 -15.85 3.14 -6.71
CA LYS A 177 -16.95 3.97 -6.25
C LYS A 177 -16.47 4.95 -5.19
N GLU A 178 -16.75 6.22 -5.40
CA GLU A 178 -16.50 7.29 -4.42
C GLU A 178 -17.85 7.88 -4.02
N THR A 179 -18.07 8.14 -2.72
CA THR A 179 -19.32 8.65 -2.17
C THR A 179 -19.10 9.63 -1.03
#